data_AF-A0A2K3J1A0-F1
#
_entry.id   AF-A0A2K3J1A0-F1
#
_cell.length_a   1.000
_cell.length_b   1.000
_cell.length_c   1.000
_cell.angle_alpha   90.00
_cell.angle_beta   90.00
_cell.angle_gamma   90.00
#
_symmetry.space_group_name_H-M   'P 1'
#
loop_
_entity.id
_entity.type
_entity.pdbx_description
1 polymer ?
#
loop_
_entity_poly.entity_id
_entity_poly.type
_entity_poly.pdbx_seq_one_letter_code
_entity_poly.pdbx_strand_id
1 'polypeptide(L)'
;MAENERIIRIMFVKIKPAYFELSEKEQQEFMRRDREKMEELGYKLHFMLDCSKSNDEWQFIGIEEWPSIEAVKEIEKFHEEELEASRYAEYKTYFCTPLQDEYTQSGITNK
;
A
#
# COMPACT_ATOMS: atom_id res chain seq x y z
N MET A 1 21.16 -2.23 -7.96
CA MET A 1 20.29 -1.04 -7.78
C MET A 1 20.87 -0.27 -6.61
N ALA A 2 20.96 1.06 -6.70
CA ALA A 2 21.61 1.86 -5.67
C ALA A 2 20.77 1.85 -4.37
N GLU A 3 21.45 1.79 -3.22
CA GLU A 3 20.88 1.58 -1.87
C GLU A 3 19.90 2.66 -1.36
N ASN A 4 19.54 3.68 -2.14
CA ASN A 4 18.78 4.84 -1.65
C ASN A 4 17.72 5.37 -2.63
N GLU A 5 17.27 4.55 -3.57
CA GLU A 5 16.22 4.96 -4.51
C GLU A 5 14.83 4.72 -3.89
N ARG A 6 14.08 5.81 -3.68
CA ARG A 6 12.70 5.74 -3.18
C ARG A 6 11.86 4.88 -4.11
N ILE A 7 11.04 4.02 -3.52
CA ILE A 7 10.14 3.14 -4.27
C ILE A 7 8.73 3.68 -4.19
N ILE A 8 8.07 3.82 -5.34
CA ILE A 8 6.63 4.05 -5.40
C ILE A 8 5.94 2.70 -5.51
N ARG A 9 5.10 2.36 -4.53
CA ARG A 9 4.23 1.18 -4.58
C ARG A 9 2.83 1.63 -5.01
N ILE A 10 2.37 1.07 -6.13
CA ILE A 10 0.96 1.16 -6.54
C ILE A 10 0.31 -0.15 -6.10
N MET A 11 -0.63 -0.06 -5.16
CA MET A 11 -1.37 -1.22 -4.64
C MET A 11 -2.82 -1.18 -5.08
N PHE A 12 -3.35 -2.34 -5.44
CA PHE A 12 -4.76 -2.57 -5.71
C PHE A 12 -5.25 -3.56 -4.66
N VAL A 13 -6.40 -3.29 -4.05
CA VAL A 13 -6.92 -4.11 -2.96
C VAL A 13 -8.40 -4.42 -3.16
N LYS A 14 -8.75 -5.67 -2.88
CA LYS A 14 -10.11 -6.16 -2.76
C LYS A 14 -10.25 -6.92 -1.44
N ILE A 15 -11.17 -6.48 -0.60
CA ILE A 15 -11.43 -7.07 0.71
C ILE A 15 -12.27 -8.34 0.53
N LYS A 16 -11.81 -9.44 1.12
CA LYS A 16 -12.49 -10.74 1.07
C LYS A 16 -13.61 -10.80 2.12
N PRO A 17 -14.65 -11.61 1.88
CA PRO A 17 -15.74 -11.81 2.86
C PRO A 17 -15.25 -12.18 4.26
N ALA A 18 -14.18 -12.98 4.36
CA ALA A 18 -13.59 -13.41 5.64
C ALA A 18 -13.16 -12.24 6.54
N TYR A 19 -12.86 -11.06 5.99
CA TYR A 19 -12.57 -9.87 6.80
C TYR A 19 -13.81 -9.35 7.52
N PHE A 20 -14.97 -9.38 6.87
CA PHE A 20 -16.22 -8.90 7.44
C PHE A 20 -16.84 -9.88 8.44
N GLU A 21 -16.36 -11.12 8.48
CA GLU A 21 -16.71 -12.11 9.50
C GLU A 21 -15.99 -11.85 10.83
N LEU A 22 -14.89 -11.08 10.81
CA LEU A 22 -14.22 -10.62 12.03
C LEU A 22 -15.11 -9.64 12.80
N SER A 23 -15.01 -9.67 14.12
CA SER A 23 -15.61 -8.63 14.96
C SER A 23 -14.98 -7.27 14.68
N GLU A 24 -15.71 -6.19 14.99
CA GLU A 24 -15.20 -4.82 14.82
C GLU A 24 -13.85 -4.60 15.52
N LYS A 25 -13.66 -5.18 16.71
CA LYS A 25 -12.39 -5.09 17.45
C LYS A 25 -11.24 -5.79 16.72
N GLU A 26 -11.50 -6.94 16.11
CA GLU A 26 -10.50 -7.67 15.34
C GLU A 26 -10.16 -6.93 14.04
N GLN A 27 -11.15 -6.33 13.38
CA GLN A 27 -10.93 -5.48 12.21
C GLN A 27 -10.08 -4.25 12.56
N GLN A 28 -10.39 -3.57 13.67
CA GLN A 28 -9.63 -2.43 14.17
C GLN A 28 -8.19 -2.82 14.53
N GLU A 29 -8.00 -3.95 15.21
CA GLU A 29 -6.68 -4.42 15.58
C GLU A 29 -5.84 -4.80 14.36
N PHE A 30 -6.46 -5.45 13.36
CA PHE A 30 -5.81 -5.74 12.08
C PHE A 30 -5.29 -4.46 11.42
N MET A 31 -6.15 -3.46 11.25
CA MET A 31 -5.78 -2.19 10.61
C MET A 31 -4.74 -1.41 11.41
N ARG A 32 -4.83 -1.45 12.75
CA ARG A 32 -3.88 -0.79 13.64
C ARG A 32 -2.48 -1.40 13.50
N ARG A 33 -2.38 -2.73 13.59
CA ARG A 33 -1.10 -3.46 13.46
C ARG A 33 -0.46 -3.21 12.09
N ASP A 34 -1.27 -3.27 11.04
CA ASP A 34 -0.82 -2.97 9.67
C ASP A 34 -0.22 -1.56 9.59
N ARG A 35 -1.00 -0.56 10.02
CA ARG A 35 -0.60 0.84 9.93
C ARG A 35 0.65 1.15 10.75
N GLU A 36 0.72 0.65 11.98
CA GLU A 36 1.88 0.86 12.87
C GLU A 36 3.17 0.28 12.27
N LYS A 37 3.12 -0.94 11.71
CA LYS A 37 4.30 -1.54 11.10
C LYS A 37 4.73 -0.79 9.84
N MET A 38 3.79 -0.35 9.02
CA MET A 38 4.10 0.47 7.84
C MET A 38 4.75 1.82 8.25
N GLU A 39 4.23 2.48 9.30
CA GLU A 39 4.80 3.73 9.83
C GLU A 39 6.20 3.53 10.41
N GLU A 40 6.44 2.45 11.14
CA GLU A 40 7.77 2.05 11.63
C GLU A 40 8.78 1.92 10.49
N LEU A 41 8.34 1.37 9.35
CA LEU A 41 9.15 1.19 8.14
C LEU A 41 9.27 2.47 7.29
N GLY A 42 8.69 3.59 7.73
CA GLY A 42 8.87 4.89 7.12
C GLY A 42 8.12 5.10 5.81
N TYR A 43 7.04 4.36 5.57
CA TYR A 43 6.22 4.60 4.38
C TYR A 43 5.51 5.96 4.43
N LYS A 44 5.10 6.43 3.26
CA LYS A 44 4.22 7.59 3.11
C LYS A 44 3.09 7.25 2.14
N LEU A 45 1.85 7.38 2.60
CA LEU A 45 0.68 7.30 1.74
C LEU A 45 0.46 8.64 1.02
N HIS A 46 0.46 8.64 -0.31
CA HIS A 46 0.12 9.81 -1.11
C HIS A 46 -1.37 9.89 -1.40
N PHE A 47 -1.95 8.77 -1.84
CA PHE A 47 -3.37 8.68 -2.19
C PHE A 47 -3.94 7.32 -1.82
N MET A 48 -5.20 7.33 -1.40
CA MET A 48 -6.07 6.16 -1.33
C MET A 48 -7.34 6.49 -2.09
N LEU A 49 -7.65 5.70 -3.10
CA LEU A 49 -8.79 5.90 -3.99
C LEU A 49 -9.79 4.78 -3.78
N ASP A 50 -11.04 5.13 -3.49
CA ASP A 50 -12.16 4.19 -3.45
C ASP A 50 -12.73 4.01 -4.87
N CYS A 51 -12.58 2.80 -5.39
CA CYS A 51 -13.04 2.39 -6.72
C CYS A 51 -14.22 1.39 -6.66
N SER A 52 -14.80 1.18 -5.48
CA SER A 52 -15.89 0.21 -5.25
C SER A 52 -17.16 0.44 -6.08
N LYS A 53 -17.28 1.61 -6.75
CA LYS A 53 -18.40 1.97 -7.63
C LYS A 53 -18.05 2.00 -9.12
N SER A 54 -16.85 1.57 -9.51
CA SER A 54 -16.35 1.71 -10.88
C SER A 54 -16.59 0.46 -11.73
N ASN A 55 -15.85 -0.64 -11.46
CA ASN A 55 -15.83 -1.83 -12.32
C ASN A 55 -15.75 -3.16 -11.55
N ASP A 56 -15.94 -3.14 -10.23
CA ASP A 56 -15.92 -4.29 -9.30
C ASP A 56 -14.63 -5.15 -9.28
N GLU A 57 -13.61 -4.79 -10.05
CA GLU A 57 -12.34 -5.50 -10.10
C GLU A 57 -11.56 -5.28 -8.81
N TRP A 58 -11.30 -4.01 -8.47
CA TRP A 58 -10.58 -3.59 -7.26
C TRP A 58 -11.42 -2.57 -6.48
N GLN A 59 -11.43 -2.69 -5.15
CA GLN A 59 -12.17 -1.77 -4.29
C GLN A 59 -11.34 -0.54 -3.94
N PHE A 60 -10.03 -0.71 -3.77
CA PHE A 60 -9.14 0.39 -3.41
C PHE A 60 -7.88 0.40 -4.26
N ILE A 61 -7.37 1.60 -4.52
CA ILE A 61 -6.05 1.82 -5.11
C ILE A 61 -5.25 2.75 -4.19
N GLY A 62 -4.10 2.27 -3.73
CA GLY A 62 -3.16 3.03 -2.91
C GLY A 62 -1.93 3.43 -3.73
N ILE A 63 -1.45 4.65 -3.54
CA ILE A 63 -0.16 5.12 -4.03
C ILE A 63 0.68 5.49 -2.82
N GLU A 64 1.78 4.77 -2.65
CA GLU A 64 2.65 4.88 -1.49
C GLU A 64 4.09 5.11 -1.92
N GLU A 65 4.84 5.81 -1.07
CA GLU A 65 6.27 6.00 -1.20
C GLU A 65 6.98 5.30 -0.05
N TRP A 66 7.98 4.50 -0.39
CA TRP A 66 8.78 3.70 0.53
C TRP A 66 10.23 4.14 0.48
N PRO A 67 10.95 4.13 1.63
CA PRO A 67 12.31 4.62 1.69
C PRO A 67 13.30 3.73 0.92
N SER A 68 13.03 2.43 0.80
CA SER A 68 13.85 1.47 0.05
C SER A 68 13.08 0.21 -0.32
N ILE A 69 13.68 -0.64 -1.17
CA ILE A 69 13.12 -1.96 -1.49
C ILE A 69 13.24 -2.94 -0.31
N GLU A 70 14.17 -2.72 0.60
CA GLU A 70 14.32 -3.51 1.84
C GLU A 70 13.12 -3.28 2.75
N ALA A 71 12.68 -2.03 2.94
CA ALA A 71 11.47 -1.71 3.70
C ALA A 71 10.22 -2.35 3.08
N VAL A 72 10.13 -2.35 1.75
CA VAL A 72 9.07 -3.05 1.01
C VAL A 72 9.10 -4.57 1.28
N LYS A 73 10.26 -5.21 1.22
CA LYS A 73 10.39 -6.65 1.50
C LYS A 73 10.01 -6.97 2.94
N GLU A 74 10.36 -6.10 3.88
CA GLU A 74 10.03 -6.29 5.29
C GLU A 74 8.52 -6.21 5.53
N ILE A 75 7.82 -5.23 4.93
CA ILE A 75 6.37 -5.15 5.08
C ILE A 75 5.66 -6.33 4.42
N GLU A 76 6.09 -6.77 3.23
CA GLU A 76 5.47 -7.92 2.55
C GLU A 76 5.65 -9.21 3.37
N LYS A 77 6.83 -9.38 3.98
CA LYS A 77 7.08 -10.49 4.90
C LYS A 77 6.15 -10.43 6.13
N PHE A 78 5.99 -9.25 6.73
CA PHE A 78 5.06 -9.05 7.84
C PHE A 78 3.61 -9.35 7.43
N HIS A 79 3.19 -8.90 6.23
CA HIS A 79 1.87 -9.16 5.67
C HIS A 79 1.61 -10.65 5.45
N GLU A 80 2.63 -11.40 5.02
CA GLU A 80 2.52 -12.83 4.79
C GLU A 80 2.57 -13.64 6.09
N GLU A 81 3.57 -13.40 6.94
CA GLU A 81 3.90 -14.28 8.07
C GLU A 81 3.17 -13.91 9.38
N GLU A 82 2.91 -12.62 9.63
CA GLU A 82 2.44 -12.15 10.94
C GLU A 82 1.02 -11.57 10.93
N LEU A 83 0.68 -10.86 9.86
CA LEU A 83 -0.64 -10.26 9.67
C LEU A 83 -1.60 -11.19 8.92
N GLU A 84 -1.04 -12.15 8.16
CA GLU A 84 -1.76 -13.06 7.27
C GLU A 84 -2.76 -12.31 6.35
N ALA A 85 -2.33 -11.17 5.80
CA ALA A 85 -3.20 -10.24 5.06
C ALA A 85 -3.94 -10.91 3.89
N SER A 86 -3.33 -11.92 3.27
CA SER A 86 -3.91 -12.70 2.17
C SER A 86 -5.19 -13.45 2.55
N ARG A 87 -5.46 -13.70 3.85
CA ARG A 87 -6.73 -14.27 4.33
C ARG A 87 -7.88 -13.30 4.18
N TYR A 88 -7.61 -12.01 4.33
CA TYR A 88 -8.61 -10.95 4.46
C TYR A 88 -8.68 -10.03 3.24
N ALA A 89 -7.64 -9.99 2.43
CA ALA A 89 -7.58 -9.20 1.22
C ALA A 89 -6.96 -10.00 0.07
N GLU A 90 -7.39 -9.68 -1.15
CA GLU A 90 -6.64 -9.91 -2.36
C GLU A 90 -5.98 -8.59 -2.74
N TYR A 91 -4.71 -8.64 -3.13
CA TYR A 91 -4.00 -7.45 -3.55
C TYR A 91 -3.07 -7.73 -4.72
N LYS A 92 -2.80 -6.66 -5.46
CA LYS A 92 -1.82 -6.63 -6.55
C LYS A 92 -0.98 -5.38 -6.42
N THR A 93 0.33 -5.53 -6.52
CA THR A 93 1.27 -4.41 -6.36
C THR A 93 2.15 -4.25 -7.59
N TYR A 94 2.50 -3.01 -7.88
CA TYR A 94 3.58 -2.65 -8.80
C TYR A 94 4.57 -1.76 -8.07
N PHE A 95 5.85 -2.01 -8.28
CA PHE A 95 6.94 -1.21 -7.75
C PHE A 95 7.54 -0.38 -8.87
N CYS A 96 7.63 0.92 -8.64
CA CYS A 96 8.09 1.90 -9.61
C CYS A 96 9.16 2.78 -8.99
N THR A 97 10.00 3.38 -9.82
CA THR A 97 10.88 4.48 -9.43
C THR A 97 10.34 5.80 -10.00
N PRO A 98 10.45 6.93 -9.29
CA PRO A 98 10.03 8.21 -9.82
C PRO A 98 10.85 8.57 -11.08
N LEU A 99 10.17 8.92 -12.17
CA LEU A 99 10.82 9.52 -13.33
C LEU A 99 10.99 11.03 -13.10
N GLN A 100 12.24 11.50 -13.17
CA GLN A 100 12.54 12.93 -13.25
C GLN A 100 12.85 13.27 -14.71
N ASP A 101 11.86 13.82 -15.42
CA ASP A 101 12.02 14.36 -16.76
C ASP A 101 11.35 15.73 -16.88
N GLU A 102 11.50 16.36 -18.04
CA GLU A 102 10.98 17.71 -18.31
C GLU A 102 9.45 17.81 -18.29
N TYR A 103 8.72 16.69 -18.41
CA TYR A 103 7.26 16.63 -18.38
C TYR A 103 6.71 16.34 -16.98
N THR A 104 7.47 15.68 -16.11
CA THR A 104 7.08 15.41 -14.72
C THR A 104 7.40 16.54 -13.75
N GLN A 105 8.34 17.45 -14.09
CA GLN A 105 8.66 18.62 -13.26
C GLN A 105 7.55 19.70 -13.26
N SER A 106 6.76 19.82 -14.33
CA SER A 106 5.71 20.85 -14.44
C SER A 106 4.42 20.54 -13.67
N GLY A 107 4.23 19.32 -13.17
CA GLY A 107 2.95 18.85 -12.62
C GLY A 107 2.74 19.06 -11.11
N ILE A 108 3.79 19.37 -10.34
CA ILE A 108 3.69 19.59 -8.89
C ILE A 108 4.26 20.97 -8.53
N THR A 109 3.71 22.02 -9.16
CA THR A 109 3.80 23.37 -8.60
C THR A 109 2.38 23.92 -8.50
N ASN A 110 1.69 23.54 -7.42
CA ASN A 110 0.58 24.37 -6.96
C ASN A 110 1.20 25.68 -6.44
N LYS A 111 0.96 26.76 -7.18
CA LYS A 111 0.97 28.11 -6.65
C LYS A 111 -0.10 28.27 -5.57
#